data_AF-A0AA39H9A0-F1
#
_entry.id   AF-A0AA39H9A0-F1
#
_cell.length_a   1.000
_cell.length_b   1.000
_cell.length_c   1.000
_cell.angle_alpha   90.00
_cell.angle_beta   90.00
_cell.angle_gamma   90.00
#
_symmetry.space_group_name_H-M   'P 1'
#
loop_
_entity.id
_entity.type
_entity.pdbx_description
1 polymer ?
#
loop_
_entity_poly.entity_id
_entity_poly.type
_entity_poly.pdbx_seq_one_letter_code
_entity_poly.pdbx_strand_id
1 'polypeptide(L)'
;MGSQLFLSSSVPASSISSLYGKVSPLPSNCPTCSAGSQNVYPNSNDANIVASEQKAIGAFTCSNMCICATDGVCYMIKTPTTSAAFYPFCTGGTCVTYVLIDGAQDSDGFLATDGSGMMFTVGQQFPNPTTTTRFPVTQPNAYMQARSTGCNGCPVQTCS
;
A
#
# COMPACT_ATOMS: atom_id res chain seq x y z
N MET A 1 15.05 11.73 -0.81
CA MET A 1 14.03 11.55 0.24
C MET A 1 12.98 10.58 -0.30
N GLY A 2 12.45 9.67 0.51
CA GLY A 2 11.60 8.59 0.02
C GLY A 2 10.61 8.09 1.07
N SER A 3 9.56 7.42 0.60
CA SER A 3 8.54 6.81 1.44
C SER A 3 8.99 5.46 1.93
N GLN A 4 8.61 5.11 3.16
CA GLN A 4 9.00 3.84 3.77
C GLN A 4 7.88 2.81 3.64
N LEU A 5 8.27 1.55 3.47
CA LEU A 5 7.36 0.42 3.59
C LEU A 5 8.13 -0.79 4.13
N PHE A 6 7.62 -1.35 5.23
CA PHE A 6 8.06 -2.64 5.74
C PHE A 6 7.34 -3.77 5.01
N LEU A 7 8.12 -4.65 4.38
CA LEU A 7 7.64 -5.86 3.74
C LEU A 7 7.92 -7.03 4.66
N SER A 8 6.86 -7.65 5.18
CA SER A 8 6.95 -8.89 5.96
C SER A 8 7.62 -10.00 5.16
N SER A 9 8.38 -10.87 5.82
CA SER A 9 8.92 -12.09 5.21
C SER A 9 7.85 -13.04 4.69
N SER A 10 6.59 -12.86 5.11
CA SER A 10 5.44 -13.58 4.55
C SER A 10 5.01 -13.11 3.16
N VAL A 11 5.53 -11.98 2.67
CA VAL A 11 5.27 -11.49 1.31
C VAL A 11 6.21 -12.19 0.32
N PRO A 12 5.69 -13.00 -0.63
CA PRO A 12 6.55 -13.67 -1.60
C PRO A 12 7.23 -12.65 -2.52
N ALA A 13 8.52 -12.82 -2.79
CA ALA A 13 9.24 -11.96 -3.75
C ALA A 13 8.62 -11.99 -5.16
N SER A 14 8.02 -13.13 -5.55
CA SER A 14 7.29 -13.30 -6.81
C SER A 14 5.96 -12.54 -6.88
N SER A 15 5.44 -12.07 -5.73
CA SER A 15 4.20 -11.30 -5.66
C SER A 15 4.40 -9.82 -5.95
N ILE A 16 5.62 -9.34 -6.23
CA ILE A 16 5.91 -7.92 -6.54
C ILE A 16 5.99 -7.76 -8.06
N SER A 17 4.94 -7.21 -8.67
CA SER A 17 4.80 -7.17 -10.13
C SER A 17 5.37 -5.93 -10.84
N SER A 18 5.76 -4.86 -10.15
CA SER A 18 6.05 -3.57 -10.80
C SER A 18 7.53 -3.33 -11.17
N LEU A 19 7.73 -2.37 -12.09
CA LEU A 19 9.04 -1.88 -12.53
C LEU A 19 9.65 -0.81 -11.59
N TYR A 20 8.85 -0.09 -10.79
CA TYR A 20 9.36 0.96 -9.91
C TYR A 20 9.81 0.41 -8.56
N GLY A 21 9.23 -0.70 -8.09
CA GLY A 21 9.82 -1.53 -7.02
C GLY A 21 11.13 -2.21 -7.38
N LYS A 22 11.40 -2.38 -8.69
CA LYS A 22 12.70 -2.83 -9.21
C LYS A 22 13.74 -1.71 -9.29
N VAL A 23 13.34 -0.43 -9.20
CA VAL A 23 14.29 0.65 -8.91
C VAL A 23 14.76 0.38 -7.49
N SER A 24 16.04 0.04 -7.34
CA SER A 24 16.61 -0.39 -6.06
C SER A 24 16.12 0.53 -4.93
N PRO A 25 15.60 -0.03 -3.82
CA PRO A 25 15.30 0.76 -2.64
C PRO A 25 16.48 1.68 -2.33
N LEU A 26 16.19 2.91 -1.93
CA LEU A 26 17.22 3.79 -1.39
C LEU A 26 17.88 3.08 -0.19
N PRO A 27 19.18 3.32 0.08
CA PRO A 27 19.84 2.76 1.24
C PRO A 27 19.01 3.02 2.50
N SER A 28 18.48 1.95 3.08
CA SER A 28 17.77 1.96 4.35
C SER A 28 18.77 1.75 5.46
N ASN A 29 18.61 2.46 6.57
CA ASN A 29 19.38 2.23 7.79
C ASN A 29 18.81 1.06 8.64
N CYS A 30 17.70 0.44 8.21
CA CYS A 30 17.22 -0.80 8.83
C CYS A 30 17.85 -2.04 8.14
N PRO A 31 18.51 -2.94 8.88
CA PRO A 31 18.88 -4.25 8.39
C PRO A 31 17.66 -5.20 8.30
N THR A 32 17.63 -6.03 7.25
CA THR A 32 16.68 -7.16 7.14
C THR A 32 16.70 -7.99 8.42
N CYS A 33 15.53 -8.23 9.01
CA CYS A 33 15.36 -9.12 10.16
C CYS A 33 14.53 -10.35 9.76
N SER A 34 14.39 -11.32 10.67
CA SER A 34 13.59 -12.53 10.41
C SER A 34 12.13 -12.22 10.08
N ALA A 35 11.60 -11.10 10.59
CA ALA A 35 10.23 -10.66 10.33
C ALA A 35 10.04 -9.98 8.97
N GLY A 36 11.10 -9.51 8.31
CA GLY A 36 10.99 -8.81 7.04
C GLY A 36 12.07 -7.75 6.80
N SER A 37 11.79 -6.82 5.90
CA SER A 37 12.70 -5.73 5.53
C SER A 37 11.97 -4.40 5.42
N GLN A 38 12.56 -3.35 5.99
CA GLN A 38 12.10 -1.98 5.77
C GLN A 38 12.86 -1.35 4.62
N ASN A 39 12.11 -0.98 3.59
CA ASN A 39 12.63 -0.43 2.35
C ASN A 39 12.22 1.04 2.23
N VAL A 40 13.12 1.85 1.66
CA VAL A 40 12.86 3.25 1.36
C VAL A 40 12.73 3.39 -0.16
N TYR A 41 11.64 3.97 -0.63
CA TYR A 41 11.36 4.10 -2.06
C TYR A 41 11.40 5.56 -2.51
N PRO A 42 12.00 5.87 -3.66
CA PRO A 42 12.08 7.24 -4.16
C PRO A 42 10.69 7.81 -4.45
N ASN A 43 10.49 9.10 -4.21
CA ASN A 43 9.25 9.81 -4.52
C ASN A 43 8.82 9.57 -5.98
N SER A 44 7.55 9.20 -6.22
CA SER A 44 7.01 9.10 -7.58
C SER A 44 7.02 10.44 -8.33
N ASN A 45 7.01 11.56 -7.58
CA ASN A 45 6.85 12.94 -8.05
C ASN A 45 5.53 13.18 -8.80
N ASP A 46 4.54 12.31 -8.61
CA ASP A 46 3.28 12.38 -9.32
C ASP A 46 2.14 12.11 -8.35
N ALA A 47 1.22 13.06 -8.25
CA ALA A 47 0.06 12.93 -7.37
C ALA A 47 -1.12 12.27 -8.08
N ASN A 48 -1.14 12.25 -9.42
CA ASN A 48 -2.28 11.87 -10.24
C ASN A 48 -2.01 10.54 -10.93
N ILE A 49 -2.56 9.47 -10.37
CA ILE A 49 -2.31 8.13 -10.87
C ILE A 49 -3.36 7.77 -11.91
N VAL A 50 -2.94 7.56 -13.17
CA VAL A 50 -3.83 7.07 -14.24
C VAL A 50 -3.93 5.54 -14.29
N ALA A 51 -2.93 4.81 -13.77
CA ALA A 51 -2.95 3.35 -13.64
C ALA A 51 -2.20 2.92 -12.37
N SER A 52 -2.69 1.90 -11.66
CA SER A 52 -2.18 1.54 -10.32
C SER A 52 -0.72 1.06 -10.33
N GLU A 53 -0.20 0.66 -11.48
CA GLU A 53 1.16 0.20 -11.68
C GLU A 53 2.16 1.33 -11.99
N GLN A 54 1.67 2.50 -12.39
CA GLN A 54 2.52 3.64 -12.72
C GLN A 54 3.33 4.01 -11.49
N LYS A 55 4.67 3.88 -11.55
CA LYS A 55 5.59 4.23 -10.45
C LYS A 55 5.23 3.60 -9.08
N ALA A 56 4.48 2.50 -9.06
CA ALA A 56 4.18 1.78 -7.83
C ALA A 56 5.40 1.02 -7.32
N ILE A 57 5.62 0.98 -6.02
CA ILE A 57 6.54 0.05 -5.34
C ILE A 57 6.24 -1.40 -5.74
N GLY A 58 4.98 -1.73 -5.98
CA GLY A 58 4.57 -3.08 -6.37
C GLY A 58 3.07 -3.24 -6.16
N ALA A 59 2.43 -4.07 -6.97
CA ALA A 59 1.13 -4.63 -6.64
C ALA A 59 1.36 -5.96 -5.94
N PHE A 60 0.66 -6.19 -4.83
CA PHE A 60 0.75 -7.38 -4.02
C PHE A 60 -0.61 -8.05 -3.96
N THR A 61 -0.61 -9.36 -4.17
CA THR A 61 -1.80 -10.19 -4.05
C THR A 61 -1.44 -11.43 -3.26
N CYS A 62 -2.08 -11.64 -2.12
CA CYS A 62 -1.96 -12.85 -1.34
C CYS A 62 -3.18 -13.07 -0.45
N SER A 63 -3.40 -14.33 -0.04
CA SER A 63 -4.42 -14.69 0.94
C SER A 63 -4.16 -13.99 2.28
N ASN A 64 -5.22 -13.51 2.92
CA ASN A 64 -5.16 -12.83 4.22
C ASN A 64 -4.14 -11.68 4.24
N MET A 65 -4.06 -10.92 3.14
CA MET A 65 -3.26 -9.71 3.09
C MET A 65 -3.70 -8.73 4.16
N CYS A 66 -2.74 -8.16 4.88
CA CYS A 66 -2.97 -7.11 5.84
C CYS A 66 -1.99 -5.95 5.63
N ILE A 67 -2.52 -4.74 5.77
CA ILE A 67 -1.80 -3.49 5.60
C ILE A 67 -1.98 -2.67 6.87
N CYS A 68 -0.88 -2.21 7.47
CA CYS A 68 -0.95 -1.33 8.63
C CYS A 68 -0.54 0.09 8.26
N ALA A 69 -1.40 1.06 8.58
CA ALA A 69 -1.13 2.48 8.41
C ALA A 69 -0.22 3.01 9.52
N THR A 70 -0.43 2.53 10.74
CA THR A 70 0.39 2.78 11.94
C THR A 70 0.38 1.55 12.83
N ASP A 71 1.15 1.59 13.92
CA ASP A 71 1.08 0.58 14.97
C ASP A 71 -0.36 0.49 15.49
N GLY A 72 -0.94 -0.70 15.45
CA GLY A 72 -2.31 -0.96 15.90
C GLY A 72 -3.44 -0.53 14.94
N VAL A 73 -3.15 0.17 13.84
CA VAL A 73 -4.15 0.54 12.81
C VAL A 73 -3.87 -0.24 11.55
N CYS A 74 -4.57 -1.37 11.40
CA CYS A 74 -4.40 -2.29 10.29
C CYS A 74 -5.71 -2.59 9.59
N TYR A 75 -5.60 -3.01 8.34
CA TYR A 75 -6.71 -3.33 7.47
C TYR A 75 -6.45 -4.68 6.81
N MET A 76 -7.41 -5.59 6.92
CA MET A 76 -7.36 -6.89 6.28
C MET A 76 -8.16 -6.90 5.00
N ILE A 77 -7.68 -7.66 4.03
CA ILE A 77 -8.39 -7.92 2.78
C ILE A 77 -9.79 -8.46 3.07
N LYS A 78 -10.81 -7.86 2.46
CA LYS A 78 -12.21 -8.27 2.58
C LYS A 78 -12.61 -9.22 1.46
N THR A 79 -12.26 -8.86 0.22
CA THR A 79 -12.55 -9.68 -0.97
C THR A 79 -11.26 -10.35 -1.44
N PRO A 80 -11.19 -11.69 -1.56
CA PRO A 80 -9.96 -12.40 -1.94
C PRO A 80 -9.37 -12.02 -3.31
N THR A 81 -10.18 -11.43 -4.20
CA THR A 81 -9.76 -10.97 -5.52
C THR A 81 -9.18 -9.56 -5.52
N THR A 82 -9.17 -8.88 -4.37
CA THR A 82 -8.59 -7.54 -4.24
C THR A 82 -7.07 -7.61 -4.21
N SER A 83 -6.42 -6.75 -4.99
CA SER A 83 -4.98 -6.50 -4.90
C SER A 83 -4.71 -5.08 -4.41
N ALA A 84 -3.52 -4.88 -3.87
CA ALA A 84 -3.07 -3.59 -3.38
C ALA A 84 -1.74 -3.19 -4.02
N ALA A 85 -1.71 -2.05 -4.68
CA ALA A 85 -0.52 -1.42 -5.20
C ALA A 85 -0.03 -0.31 -4.28
N PHE A 86 1.26 -0.30 -3.96
CA PHE A 86 1.84 0.66 -3.02
C PHE A 86 2.53 1.77 -3.78
N TYR A 87 2.26 3.01 -3.44
CA TYR A 87 2.67 4.16 -4.22
C TYR A 87 3.39 5.19 -3.34
N PRO A 88 4.66 5.51 -3.62
CA PRO A 88 5.45 6.43 -2.80
C PRO A 88 5.22 7.87 -3.25
N PHE A 89 4.69 8.74 -2.39
CA PHE A 89 4.53 10.15 -2.70
C PHE A 89 5.04 11.04 -1.56
N CYS A 90 5.81 12.07 -1.91
CA CYS A 90 6.30 13.08 -0.98
C CYS A 90 5.74 14.46 -1.32
N THR A 91 5.22 15.16 -0.31
CA THR A 91 4.77 16.56 -0.42
C THR A 91 5.13 17.32 0.85
N GLY A 92 5.57 18.57 0.71
CA GLY A 92 5.92 19.42 1.87
C GLY A 92 6.99 18.82 2.80
N GLY A 93 7.92 18.01 2.27
CA GLY A 93 8.96 17.34 3.06
C GLY A 93 8.49 16.08 3.81
N THR A 94 7.22 15.69 3.70
CA THR A 94 6.69 14.44 4.26
C THR A 94 6.52 13.41 3.17
N CYS A 95 6.99 12.18 3.39
CA CYS A 95 6.87 11.07 2.44
C CYS A 95 5.96 9.98 3.00
N VAL A 96 4.95 9.60 2.22
CA VAL A 96 3.93 8.61 2.59
C VAL A 96 3.87 7.54 1.51
N THR A 97 3.63 6.30 1.91
CA THR A 97 3.26 5.22 0.99
C THR A 97 1.75 5.11 1.00
N TYR A 98 1.11 5.39 -0.13
CA TYR A 98 -0.33 5.23 -0.32
C TYR A 98 -0.63 3.85 -0.89
N VAL A 99 -1.82 3.33 -0.61
CA VAL A 99 -2.28 2.07 -1.22
C VAL A 99 -3.39 2.36 -2.20
N LEU A 100 -3.18 1.87 -3.40
CA LEU A 100 -4.17 1.80 -4.45
C LEU A 100 -4.79 0.42 -4.42
N ILE A 101 -6.10 0.39 -4.37
CA ILE A 101 -6.87 -0.85 -4.32
C ILE A 101 -7.35 -1.15 -5.74
N ASP A 102 -7.12 -2.38 -6.17
CA ASP A 102 -7.68 -2.93 -7.40
C ASP A 102 -8.58 -4.11 -7.05
N GLY A 103 -9.75 -4.17 -7.69
CA GLY A 103 -10.77 -5.17 -7.43
C GLY A 103 -11.77 -5.21 -8.58
N ALA A 104 -12.68 -6.18 -8.53
CA ALA A 104 -13.69 -6.36 -9.58
C ALA A 104 -14.89 -5.43 -9.38
N GLN A 105 -15.12 -4.96 -8.14
CA GLN A 105 -16.29 -4.15 -7.77
C GLN A 105 -15.89 -2.98 -6.87
N ASP A 106 -16.67 -1.90 -6.89
CA ASP A 106 -16.44 -0.70 -6.05
C ASP A 106 -16.42 -0.98 -4.54
N SER A 107 -17.09 -2.05 -4.12
CA SER A 107 -17.18 -2.52 -2.73
C SER A 107 -16.01 -3.40 -2.28
N ASP A 108 -15.14 -3.80 -3.21
CA ASP A 108 -13.94 -4.58 -2.92
C ASP A 108 -12.91 -3.71 -2.22
N GLY A 109 -12.13 -4.30 -1.30
CA GLY A 109 -11.18 -3.52 -0.53
C GLY A 109 -10.74 -4.17 0.76
N PHE A 110 -10.44 -3.31 1.73
CA PHE A 110 -9.85 -3.66 3.02
C PHE A 110 -10.70 -3.13 4.17
N LEU A 111 -10.85 -3.94 5.21
CA LEU A 111 -11.63 -3.66 6.41
C LEU A 111 -10.70 -3.50 7.61
N ALA A 112 -10.95 -2.48 8.43
CA ALA A 112 -10.19 -2.23 9.64
C ALA A 112 -10.27 -3.42 10.61
N THR A 113 -9.14 -3.78 11.22
CA THR A 113 -9.03 -4.93 12.14
C THR A 113 -9.43 -4.61 13.58
N ASP A 114 -9.68 -3.33 13.89
CA ASP A 114 -10.04 -2.83 15.22
C ASP A 114 -11.53 -2.98 15.56
N GLY A 115 -12.34 -3.51 14.64
CA GLY A 115 -13.78 -3.67 14.81
C GLY A 115 -14.60 -2.41 14.58
N SER A 116 -13.99 -1.29 14.16
CA SER A 116 -14.68 -0.03 13.84
C SER A 116 -15.63 -0.12 12.65
N GLY A 117 -15.44 -1.13 11.78
CA GLY A 117 -16.17 -1.27 10.52
C GLY A 117 -15.69 -0.32 9.42
N MET A 118 -14.64 0.48 9.66
CA MET A 118 -14.07 1.36 8.62
C MET A 118 -13.51 0.55 7.46
N MET A 119 -13.80 1.00 6.23
CA MET A 119 -13.32 0.35 5.02
C MET A 119 -12.66 1.34 4.07
N PHE A 120 -11.63 0.85 3.40
CA PHE A 120 -11.09 1.45 2.18
C PHE A 120 -11.46 0.57 0.99
N THR A 121 -12.14 1.13 -0.01
CA THR A 121 -12.65 0.35 -1.15
C THR A 121 -12.19 0.88 -2.49
N VAL A 122 -12.37 0.08 -3.54
CA VAL A 122 -12.08 0.47 -4.92
C VAL A 122 -12.79 1.78 -5.27
N GLY A 123 -14.10 1.85 -5.03
CA GLY A 123 -14.94 3.00 -5.43
C GLY A 123 -14.58 4.33 -4.76
N GLN A 124 -14.01 4.31 -3.55
CA GLN A 124 -13.61 5.53 -2.83
C GLN A 124 -12.46 6.28 -3.51
N GLN A 125 -11.70 5.60 -4.36
CA GLN A 125 -10.57 6.18 -5.08
C GLN A 125 -11.00 7.01 -6.30
N PHE A 126 -12.31 7.06 -6.59
CA PHE A 126 -12.86 7.72 -7.77
C PHE A 126 -13.90 8.78 -7.37
N PRO A 127 -13.99 9.90 -8.10
CA PRO A 127 -14.99 10.93 -7.85
C PRO A 127 -16.42 10.46 -8.13
N ASN A 128 -16.60 9.49 -9.02
CA ASN A 128 -17.87 8.82 -9.27
C ASN A 128 -17.64 7.41 -9.86
N PRO A 129 -18.66 6.54 -9.85
CA PRO A 129 -18.55 5.15 -10.33
C PRO A 129 -18.28 4.99 -11.84
N THR A 130 -18.43 6.04 -12.64
CA THR A 130 -18.29 5.96 -14.11
C THR A 130 -16.95 6.51 -14.62
N THR A 131 -16.19 7.20 -13.77
CA THR A 131 -14.85 7.69 -14.10
C THR A 131 -13.80 6.62 -13.89
N THR A 132 -12.89 6.50 -14.85
CA THR A 132 -11.65 5.71 -14.70
C THR A 132 -10.50 6.53 -14.09
N THR A 133 -10.70 7.84 -13.92
CA THR A 133 -9.72 8.74 -13.33
C THR A 133 -9.82 8.71 -11.82
N ARG A 134 -8.73 8.26 -11.18
CA ARG A 134 -8.58 8.27 -9.73
C ARG A 134 -8.44 9.70 -9.20
N PHE A 135 -8.79 9.89 -7.94
CA PHE A 135 -8.40 11.10 -7.20
C PHE A 135 -6.87 11.25 -7.14
N PRO A 136 -6.35 12.47 -6.88
CA PRO A 136 -4.96 12.62 -6.48
C PRO A 136 -4.71 11.83 -5.19
N VAL A 137 -3.53 11.20 -5.02
CA VAL A 137 -3.20 10.42 -3.79
C VAL A 137 -3.25 11.24 -2.51
N THR A 138 -3.21 12.57 -2.63
CA THR A 138 -3.36 13.51 -1.52
C THR A 138 -4.80 13.79 -1.12
N GLN A 139 -5.79 13.29 -1.87
CA GLN A 139 -7.21 13.45 -1.56
C GLN A 139 -7.52 12.81 -0.20
N PRO A 140 -8.06 13.58 0.76
CA PRO A 140 -8.43 13.04 2.07
C PRO A 140 -9.39 11.86 1.94
N ASN A 141 -9.09 10.79 2.69
CA ASN A 141 -9.89 9.57 2.81
C ASN A 141 -10.12 8.76 1.52
N ALA A 142 -9.52 9.14 0.38
CA ALA A 142 -9.61 8.36 -0.86
C ALA A 142 -8.64 7.17 -0.87
N TYR A 143 -7.53 7.27 -0.12
CA TYR A 143 -6.48 6.26 -0.06
C TYR A 143 -6.10 5.98 1.39
N MET A 144 -5.79 4.73 1.69
CA MET A 144 -5.11 4.39 2.93
C MET A 144 -3.62 4.67 2.80
N GLN A 145 -2.98 4.93 3.94
CA GLN A 145 -1.54 4.98 4.07
C GLN A 145 -1.03 3.61 4.52
N ALA A 146 0.20 3.28 4.16
CA ALA A 146 0.86 2.05 4.56
C ALA A 146 2.24 2.34 5.16
N ARG A 147 2.51 1.70 6.29
CA ARG A 147 3.83 1.58 6.90
C ARG A 147 4.36 0.16 6.82
N SER A 148 3.47 -0.83 6.88
CA SER A 148 3.83 -2.23 6.74
C SER A 148 2.75 -3.00 5.98
N THR A 149 3.18 -4.08 5.31
CA THR A 149 2.28 -5.01 4.63
C THR A 149 2.79 -6.44 4.76
N GLY A 150 1.86 -7.38 4.88
CA GLY A 150 2.14 -8.79 5.07
C GLY A 150 1.01 -9.69 4.58
N CYS A 151 1.36 -10.95 4.37
CA CYS A 151 0.40 -12.02 4.11
C CYS A 151 0.21 -12.85 5.37
N ASN A 152 -0.97 -13.48 5.50
CA ASN A 152 -1.32 -14.36 6.63
C ASN A 152 -1.33 -13.68 8.00
N GLY A 153 -1.64 -12.38 8.05
CA GLY A 153 -1.72 -11.61 9.28
C GLY A 153 -1.05 -10.24 9.16
N CYS A 154 -1.29 -9.39 10.16
CA CYS A 154 -0.82 -8.01 10.18
C CYS A 154 0.60 -7.92 10.74
N PRO A 155 1.57 -7.40 9.97
CA PRO A 155 2.91 -7.14 10.50
C PRO A 155 2.89 -5.84 11.31
N VAL A 156 2.49 -5.98 12.58
CA VAL A 156 2.48 -4.86 13.56
C VAL A 156 3.89 -4.46 14.01
N GLN A 157 4.92 -5.24 13.67
CA GLN A 157 6.31 -4.89 13.91
C GLN A 157 6.93 -4.24 12.67
N THR A 158 7.58 -3.10 12.88
CA THR A 158 8.58 -2.52 11.98
C THR A 158 9.98 -2.79 12.55
N CYS A 159 11.03 -2.51 11.79
CA CYS A 159 12.39 -2.67 12.33
C CYS A 159 12.58 -1.83 13.60
N SER A 160 13.03 -2.48 14.69
CA SER A 160 13.45 -1.83 15.93
C SER A 160 14.79 -1.13 15.77
#